data_AF-A0A3P5X7N2-F1
#
_entry.id   AF-A0A3P5X7N2-F1
#
_cell.length_a   1.000
_cell.length_b   1.000
_cell.length_c   1.000
_cell.angle_alpha   90.00
_cell.angle_beta   90.00
_cell.angle_gamma   90.00
#
_symmetry.space_group_name_H-M   'P 1'
#
loop_
_entity.id
_entity.type
_entity.pdbx_description
1 polymer ?
#
loop_
_entity_poly.entity_id
_entity_poly.type
_entity_poly.pdbx_seq_one_letter_code
_entity_poly.pdbx_strand_id
1 'polypeptide(L)'
;MNKKYSKWSVILSVICTITIFTSYAIAPRQPEGMMVVLLQVLFFTSIITGLLSLIFSFLGFKKKEEGFLKMIAPIIVILVLLAFVISFVLMVLSFM
;
A
#
# COMPACT_ATOMS: atom_id res chain seq x y z
N MET A 1 20.20 2.51 19.43
CA MET A 1 18.86 3.05 19.13
C MET A 1 17.98 1.98 18.51
N ASN A 2 16.83 1.69 19.11
CA ASN A 2 15.92 0.64 18.67
C ASN A 2 15.03 1.18 17.54
N LYS A 3 15.39 0.92 16.27
CA LYS A 3 14.66 1.37 15.05
C LYS A 3 13.36 0.59 14.84
N LYS A 4 12.56 0.44 15.89
CA LYS A 4 11.42 -0.48 15.92
C LYS A 4 10.34 0.02 14.98
N TYR A 5 10.03 1.32 15.00
CA TYR A 5 8.91 1.88 14.23
C TYR A 5 9.23 1.95 12.74
N SER A 6 10.45 2.37 12.37
CA SER A 6 10.89 2.39 10.97
C SER A 6 10.90 0.99 10.34
N LYS A 7 11.31 -0.06 11.08
CA LYS A 7 11.28 -1.44 10.57
C LYS A 7 9.85 -1.93 10.31
N TRP A 8 8.94 -1.74 11.27
CA TRP A 8 7.53 -2.13 11.11
C TRP A 8 6.85 -1.36 9.98
N SER A 9 7.14 -0.06 9.85
CA SER A 9 6.66 0.77 8.76
C SER A 9 7.05 0.20 7.40
N VAL A 10 8.32 -0.19 7.21
CA VAL A 10 8.78 -0.80 5.95
C VAL A 10 8.11 -2.15 5.71
N ILE A 11 8.05 -3.04 6.71
CA ILE A 11 7.39 -4.35 6.57
C ILE A 11 5.93 -4.18 6.14
N LEU A 12 5.19 -3.26 6.78
CA LEU A 12 3.80 -2.98 6.45
C LEU A 12 3.64 -2.38 5.05
N SER A 13 4.56 -1.53 4.61
CA SER A 13 4.54 -0.99 3.25
C SER A 13 4.79 -2.06 2.18
N VAL A 14 5.65 -3.04 2.48
CA VAL A 14 5.90 -4.19 1.61
C VAL A 14 4.66 -5.09 1.55
N ILE A 15 4.02 -5.36 2.69
CA ILE A 15 2.77 -6.13 2.72
C ILE A 15 1.67 -5.41 1.94
N CYS A 16 1.52 -4.09 2.11
CA CYS A 16 0.60 -3.26 1.34
C CYS A 16 0.85 -3.41 -0.18
N THR A 17 2.10 -3.29 -0.60
CA THR A 17 2.49 -3.43 -2.01
C THR A 17 2.16 -4.82 -2.53
N ILE A 18 2.56 -5.89 -1.82
CA ILE A 18 2.30 -7.27 -2.26
C ILE A 18 0.80 -7.53 -2.33
N THR A 19 0.03 -7.15 -1.32
CA THR A 19 -1.42 -7.40 -1.28
C THR A 19 -2.17 -6.65 -2.36
N ILE A 20 -1.79 -5.40 -2.66
CA ILE A 20 -2.44 -4.62 -3.75
C ILE A 20 -2.05 -5.15 -5.12
N PHE A 21 -0.77 -5.47 -5.36
CA PHE A 21 -0.36 -6.05 -6.64
C PHE A 21 -0.99 -7.43 -6.86
N THR A 22 -1.06 -8.24 -5.80
CA THR A 22 -1.70 -9.56 -5.88
C THR A 22 -3.18 -9.43 -6.16
N SER A 23 -3.90 -8.50 -5.52
CA SER A 23 -5.33 -8.32 -5.77
C SER A 23 -5.62 -7.96 -7.23
N TYR A 24 -4.80 -7.10 -7.84
CA TYR A 24 -4.93 -6.78 -9.26
C TYR A 24 -4.49 -7.93 -10.18
N ALA A 25 -3.40 -8.63 -9.85
CA ALA A 25 -2.87 -9.71 -10.70
C ALA A 25 -3.81 -10.92 -10.79
N ILE A 26 -4.55 -11.22 -9.72
CA ILE A 26 -5.48 -12.35 -9.68
C ILE A 26 -6.91 -11.97 -10.04
N ALA A 27 -7.23 -10.67 -10.21
CA ALA A 27 -8.59 -10.22 -10.48
C ALA A 27 -9.05 -10.66 -11.89
N PRO A 28 -10.05 -11.55 -12.02
CA PRO A 28 -10.66 -11.86 -13.31
C PRO A 28 -11.54 -10.68 -13.77
N ARG A 29 -11.87 -10.62 -15.07
CA ARG A 29 -12.74 -9.57 -15.63
C ARG A 29 -14.11 -9.51 -14.97
N GLN A 30 -14.65 -10.66 -14.55
CA GLN A 30 -15.88 -10.79 -13.79
C GLN A 30 -15.61 -11.73 -12.60
N PRO A 31 -15.30 -11.18 -11.42
CA PRO A 31 -15.12 -11.99 -10.23
C PRO A 31 -16.49 -12.43 -9.71
N GLU A 32 -16.65 -13.73 -9.47
CA GLU A 32 -17.88 -14.32 -8.92
C GLU A 32 -17.60 -15.12 -7.64
N GLY A 33 -18.61 -15.22 -6.78
CA GLY A 33 -18.58 -16.03 -5.56
C GLY A 33 -17.45 -15.67 -4.60
N MET A 34 -16.72 -16.69 -4.15
CA MET A 34 -15.67 -16.56 -3.12
C MET A 34 -14.49 -15.67 -3.55
N MET A 35 -14.27 -15.51 -4.86
CA MET A 35 -13.15 -14.71 -5.38
C MET A 35 -13.36 -13.21 -5.13
N VAL A 36 -14.61 -12.73 -5.17
CA VAL A 36 -14.95 -11.34 -4.85
C VAL A 36 -14.57 -11.01 -3.40
N VAL A 37 -14.91 -11.91 -2.47
CA VAL A 37 -14.62 -11.73 -1.05
C VAL A 37 -13.10 -11.71 -0.82
N LEU A 38 -12.36 -12.61 -1.47
CA LEU A 38 -10.90 -12.65 -1.35
C LEU A 38 -10.23 -11.38 -1.90
N LEU A 39 -10.70 -10.88 -3.05
CA LEU A 39 -10.23 -9.61 -3.63
C LEU A 39 -10.51 -8.43 -2.70
N GLN A 40 -11.72 -8.36 -2.13
CA GLN A 40 -12.08 -7.33 -1.15
C GLN A 40 -11.18 -7.39 0.09
N VAL A 41 -10.97 -8.59 0.65
CA VAL A 41 -10.10 -8.77 1.81
C VAL A 41 -8.67 -8.32 1.50
N LEU A 42 -8.10 -8.72 0.36
CA LEU A 42 -6.76 -8.28 -0.05
C LEU A 42 -6.68 -6.76 -0.22
N PHE A 43 -7.69 -6.17 -0.86
CA PHE A 43 -7.74 -4.73 -1.09
C PHE A 43 -7.84 -3.94 0.22
N PHE A 44 -8.80 -4.27 1.09
CA PHE A 44 -8.91 -3.60 2.39
C PHE A 44 -7.70 -3.85 3.29
N THR A 45 -7.09 -5.04 3.22
CA THR A 45 -5.84 -5.33 3.95
C THR A 45 -4.71 -4.44 3.45
N SER A 46 -4.59 -4.20 2.14
CA SER A 46 -3.58 -3.28 1.58
C SER A 46 -3.78 -1.85 2.09
N ILE A 47 -5.03 -1.38 2.18
CA ILE A 47 -5.34 -0.05 2.71
C ILE A 47 -4.95 0.06 4.19
N ILE A 48 -5.37 -0.90 5.01
CA ILE A 48 -5.09 -0.91 6.45
C ILE A 48 -3.58 -0.95 6.70
N THR A 49 -2.87 -1.83 6.01
CA THR A 49 -1.40 -1.96 6.15
C THR A 49 -0.67 -0.72 5.61
N GLY A 50 -1.16 -0.11 4.53
CA GLY A 50 -0.65 1.16 4.01
C GLY A 50 -0.78 2.30 5.03
N LEU A 51 -1.97 2.47 5.62
CA LEU A 51 -2.22 3.48 6.66
C LEU A 51 -1.37 3.25 7.91
N LEU A 52 -1.31 2.01 8.41
CA LEU A 52 -0.45 1.65 9.54
C LEU A 52 1.03 1.91 9.22
N SER A 53 1.47 1.66 8.00
CA SER A 53 2.85 1.95 7.57
C SER A 53 3.17 3.44 7.71
N LEU A 54 2.25 4.32 7.29
CA LEU A 54 2.40 5.78 7.42
C LEU A 54 2.43 6.22 8.89
N ILE A 55 1.51 5.68 9.70
CA ILE A 55 1.45 5.98 11.14
C ILE A 55 2.77 5.59 11.82
N PHE A 56 3.31 4.41 11.52
CA PHE A 56 4.60 3.99 12.07
C PHE A 56 5.77 4.80 11.53
N SER A 57 5.72 5.23 10.28
CA SER A 57 6.73 6.14 9.71
C SER A 57 6.73 7.47 10.46
N PHE A 58 5.54 8.05 10.67
CA PHE A 58 5.35 9.29 11.43
C PHE A 58 5.79 9.16 12.88
N LEU A 59 5.48 8.05 13.55
CA LEU A 59 5.97 7.74 14.90
C LEU A 59 7.51 7.64 14.93
N GLY A 60 8.13 7.06 13.89
CA GLY A 60 9.58 7.02 13.72
C GLY A 60 10.19 8.42 13.60
N PHE A 61 9.57 9.33 12.84
CA PHE A 61 9.97 10.74 12.79
C PHE A 61 9.83 11.43 14.16
N LYS A 62 8.68 11.26 14.83
CA LYS A 62 8.42 11.86 16.14
C LYS A 62 9.42 11.39 17.21
N LYS A 63 9.83 10.12 17.16
CA LYS A 63 10.84 9.56 18.08
C LYS A 63 12.29 9.81 17.67
N LYS A 64 12.52 10.63 16.64
CA LYS A 64 13.85 10.94 16.11
C LYS A 64 14.66 9.68 15.77
N GLU A 65 14.00 8.64 15.23
CA GLU A 65 14.73 7.48 14.73
C GLU A 65 15.63 7.91 13.56
N GLU A 66 16.90 7.51 13.62
CA GLU A 66 17.89 7.83 12.59
C GLU A 66 17.90 6.82 11.44
N GLY A 67 18.05 7.33 10.22
CA GLY A 67 18.22 6.55 8.99
C GLY A 67 17.12 6.74 7.96
N PHE A 68 17.38 6.19 6.76
CA PHE A 68 16.54 6.35 5.57
C PHE A 68 15.23 5.55 5.61
N LEU A 69 15.14 4.52 6.45
CA LEU A 69 13.99 3.61 6.52
C LEU A 69 12.65 4.33 6.82
N LYS A 70 12.68 5.46 7.53
CA LYS A 70 11.51 6.30 7.82
C LYS A 70 10.95 7.06 6.61
N MET A 71 11.69 7.14 5.51
CA MET A 71 11.23 7.75 4.26
C MET A 71 10.68 6.72 3.26
N ILE A 72 11.04 5.44 3.42
CA ILE A 72 10.66 4.39 2.46
C ILE A 72 9.15 4.18 2.42
N ALA A 73 8.50 4.05 3.58
CA ALA A 73 7.05 3.84 3.63
C ALA A 73 6.23 4.98 2.98
N PRO A 74 6.46 6.27 3.30
CA PRO A 74 5.74 7.35 2.62
C PRO A 74 6.03 7.40 1.12
N ILE A 75 7.27 7.11 0.67
CA ILE A 75 7.59 7.02 -0.76
C ILE A 75 6.78 5.90 -1.43
N ILE A 76 6.72 4.70 -0.82
CA ILE A 76 5.96 3.57 -1.36
C ILE A 76 4.47 3.91 -1.44
N VAL A 77 3.89 4.50 -0.39
CA VAL A 77 2.47 4.86 -0.40
C VAL A 77 2.16 5.93 -1.44
N ILE A 78 3.05 6.93 -1.61
CA ILE A 78 2.93 7.92 -2.68
C ILE A 78 2.95 7.23 -4.05
N LEU A 79 3.88 6.30 -4.30
CA LEU A 79 3.96 5.56 -5.56
C LEU A 79 2.69 4.75 -5.83
N VAL A 80 2.12 4.10 -4.82
CA VAL A 80 0.86 3.35 -4.94
C VAL A 80 -0.29 4.28 -5.29
N LEU A 81 -0.42 5.43 -4.63
CA LEU A 81 -1.45 6.43 -4.95
C LEU A 81 -1.28 6.98 -6.37
N LEU A 82 -0.04 7.24 -6.79
CA LEU A 82 0.28 7.75 -8.11
C LEU A 82 -0.09 6.73 -9.20
N ALA A 83 0.21 5.44 -8.99
CA ALA A 83 -0.23 4.37 -9.89
C ALA A 83 -1.77 4.29 -10.01
N PHE A 84 -2.48 4.52 -8.90
CA PHE A 84 -3.94 4.55 -8.90
C PHE A 84 -4.50 5.73 -9.69
N VAL A 85 -3.94 6.93 -9.48
CA VAL A 85 -4.31 8.14 -10.23
C VAL A 85 -4.05 7.98 -11.72
N ILE A 86 -2.88 7.45 -12.11
CA ILE A 86 -2.55 7.17 -13.50
C ILE A 86 -3.56 6.19 -14.10
N SER A 87 -3.87 5.10 -13.39
CA SER A 87 -4.83 4.09 -13.84
C SER A 87 -6.22 4.70 -14.06
N PHE A 88 -6.65 5.58 -13.16
CA PHE A 88 -7.91 6.30 -13.29
C PHE A 88 -7.91 7.24 -14.50
N VAL A 89 -6.85 8.03 -14.71
CA VAL A 89 -6.73 8.93 -15.87
C VAL A 89 -6.74 8.15 -17.19
N LEU A 90 -5.99 7.06 -17.28
CA LEU A 90 -5.96 6.20 -18.48
C LEU A 90 -7.34 5.60 -18.78
N MET A 91 -8.06 5.18 -17.74
CA MET A 91 -9.44 4.68 -17.89
C MET A 91 -10.36 5.76 -18.45
N VAL A 92 -10.33 6.99 -17.91
CA VAL A 92 -11.15 8.11 -18.43
C VAL A 92 -10.80 8.42 -19.88
N LEU A 93 -9.51 8.49 -20.21
CA LEU A 93 -9.05 8.71 -21.59
C LEU A 93 -9.50 7.61 -22.56
N SER A 94 -9.63 6.36 -22.09
CA SER A 94 -10.14 5.25 -22.91
C SER A 94 -11.64 5.36 -23.24
N PHE A 95 -12.40 6.17 -22.51
CA PHE A 95 -13.82 6.41 -22.74
C PHE A 95 -14.10 7.69 -23.55
N MET A 96 -13.07 8.49 -23.83
CA MET A 96 -13.13 9.67 -24.70
C MET A 96 -12.77 9.30 -26.14
#